data_AF-A0A645IN38-F1
#
_entry.id   AF-A0A645IN38-F1
#
_cell.length_a   1.000
_cell.length_b   1.000
_cell.length_c   1.000
_cell.angle_alpha   90.00
_cell.angle_beta   90.00
_cell.angle_gamma   90.00
#
_symmetry.space_group_name_H-M   'P 1'
#
loop_
_entity.id
_entity.type
_entity.pdbx_description
1 polymer ?
#
loop_
_entity_poly.entity_id
_entity_poly.type
_entity_poly.pdbx_seq_one_letter_code
_entity_poly.pdbx_strand_id
1 'polypeptide(L)' 'MKNTANHYISKIVVSVDGKEIEEKTLKSQSDVKTEHVLFEIKDLKKGSKIEVEATCNVFGKLKESMVL' A
#
# COMPACT_ATOMS: atom_id res chain seq x y z
N MET A 1 -7.07 16.75 1.07
CA MET A 1 -5.91 17.19 1.89
C MET A 1 -5.40 18.53 1.37
N LYS A 2 -4.65 19.31 2.16
CA LYS A 2 -4.13 20.63 1.70
C LYS A 2 -2.63 20.64 1.37
N ASN A 3 -1.83 19.69 1.86
CA ASN A 3 -0.37 19.64 1.62
C ASN A 3 0.15 18.19 1.64
N THR A 4 0.70 17.73 0.50
CA THR A 4 1.22 16.36 0.27
C THR A 4 2.49 16.00 1.03
N ALA A 5 3.17 16.95 1.66
CA ALA A 5 4.33 16.70 2.52
C ALA A 5 3.96 16.54 4.01
N ASN A 6 2.76 16.96 4.43
CA ASN A 6 2.36 16.94 5.85
C ASN A 6 1.42 15.78 6.22
N HIS A 7 0.66 15.26 5.25
CA HIS A 7 -0.35 14.22 5.52
C HIS A 7 -0.37 13.13 4.45
N TYR A 8 0.68 12.35 4.26
CA TYR A 8 0.76 11.39 3.15
C TYR A 8 0.66 9.94 3.62
N ILE A 9 0.45 9.04 2.66
CA ILE A 9 0.73 7.62 2.87
C ILE A 9 2.24 7.47 2.99
N SER A 10 2.74 7.16 4.18
CA SER A 10 4.18 7.02 4.46
C SER A 10 4.72 5.62 4.15
N LYS A 11 3.86 4.60 4.15
CA LYS A 11 4.27 3.23 3.91
C LYS A 11 3.17 2.43 3.22
N ILE A 12 3.54 1.63 2.24
CA ILE A 12 2.67 0.62 1.64
C ILE A 12 3.38 -0.72 1.74
N VAL A 13 2.67 -1.70 2.27
CA VAL A 13 3.13 -3.08 2.41
C VAL A 13 2.22 -3.97 1.58
N VAL A 14 2.82 -4.84 0.78
CA VAL A 14 2.10 -5.86 0.02
C VAL A 14 2.50 -7.23 0.55
N SER A 15 1.49 -8.03 0.88
CA SER A 15 1.65 -9.41 1.35
C SER A 15 0.89 -10.37 0.45
N VAL A 16 1.46 -11.55 0.23
CA VAL A 16 0.82 -12.67 -0.47
C VAL A 16 0.78 -13.87 0.47
N ASP A 17 -0.40 -14.43 0.66
CA ASP A 17 -0.65 -15.59 1.53
C ASP A 17 -0.09 -15.38 2.96
N GLY A 18 -0.21 -14.14 3.45
CA GLY A 18 0.24 -13.73 4.78
C GLY A 18 1.74 -13.41 4.91
N LYS A 19 2.51 -13.54 3.81
CA LYS A 19 3.93 -13.19 3.78
C LYS A 19 4.14 -11.84 3.11
N GLU A 20 4.83 -10.94 3.78
CA GLU A 20 5.31 -9.67 3.22
C GLU A 20 6.24 -9.95 2.02
N ILE A 21 5.91 -9.39 0.86
CA ILE A 21 6.70 -9.57 -0.36
C ILE A 21 7.34 -8.26 -0.84
N GLU A 22 6.71 -7.12 -0.57
CA GLU A 22 7.19 -5.81 -0.98
C GLU A 22 6.81 -4.76 0.07
N GLU A 23 7.72 -3.82 0.29
CA GLU A 23 7.50 -2.64 1.13
C GLU A 23 7.96 -1.38 0.38
N LYS A 24 7.11 -0.35 0.36
CA LYS A 24 7.45 0.96 -0.17
C LYS A 24 7.26 2.03 0.88
N THR A 25 8.35 2.70 1.24
CA THR A 25 8.32 3.92 2.06
C THR A 25 8.22 5.15 1.16
N LEU A 26 7.37 6.08 1.56
CA LEU A 26 7.06 7.32 0.84
C LEU A 26 7.33 8.51 1.77
N LYS A 27 7.64 9.67 1.20
CA LYS A 27 7.84 10.93 1.95
C LYS A 27 6.85 12.03 1.55
N SER A 28 6.06 11.76 0.53
CA SER A 28 4.97 12.59 0.03
C SER A 28 4.04 11.73 -0.81
N GLN A 29 2.87 12.26 -1.18
CA GLN A 29 1.95 11.63 -2.14
C GLN A 29 1.84 12.44 -3.43
N SER A 30 1.51 11.74 -4.51
CA SER A 30 1.43 12.22 -5.90
C SER A 30 0.29 13.23 -6.12
N ASP A 31 -0.86 13.07 -5.45
CA ASP A 31 -1.96 14.02 -5.48
C ASP A 31 -2.47 14.33 -4.06
N VAL A 32 -3.17 15.46 -3.88
CA VAL A 32 -3.80 15.86 -2.61
C VAL A 32 -4.93 14.94 -2.13
N LYS A 33 -5.39 13.98 -2.94
CA LYS A 33 -6.42 13.02 -2.56
C LYS A 33 -5.95 11.58 -2.60
N THR A 34 -5.05 11.22 -3.52
CA THR A 34 -4.67 9.83 -3.76
C THR A 34 -3.17 9.65 -3.98
N GLU A 35 -2.69 8.46 -3.64
CA GLU A 35 -1.38 7.96 -4.04
C GLU A 35 -1.57 6.76 -4.96
N HIS A 36 -0.83 6.72 -6.07
CA HIS A 36 -0.88 5.63 -7.03
C HIS A 36 0.47 4.92 -7.09
N VAL A 37 0.49 3.62 -6.77
CA VAL A 37 1.68 2.78 -6.85
C VAL A 37 1.36 1.51 -7.62
N LEU A 38 2.28 1.12 -8.50
CA LEU A 38 2.25 -0.16 -9.20
C LEU A 38 3.22 -1.13 -8.51
N PHE A 39 2.75 -2.35 -8.25
CA PHE A 39 3.57 -3.46 -7.75
C PHE A 39 3.52 -4.60 -8.76
N GLU A 40 4.67 -5.12 -9.14
CA GLU A 40 4.77 -6.32 -9.97
C GLU A 40 5.03 -7.53 -9.06
N ILE A 41 4.08 -8.47 -9.03
CA ILE A 41 4.17 -9.69 -8.22
C ILE A 41 4.28 -10.88 -9.17
N LYS A 42 5.36 -11.64 -9.07
CA LYS A 42 5.59 -12.84 -9.88
C LYS A 42 4.99 -14.07 -9.21
N ASP A 43 4.65 -15.08 -10.02
CA ASP A 43 4.28 -16.43 -9.58
C ASP A 43 3.02 -16.51 -8.66
N LEU A 44 2.09 -15.55 -8.82
CA LEU A 44 0.78 -15.62 -8.17
C LEU A 44 -0.03 -16.82 -8.68
N LYS A 45 -0.59 -17.59 -7.76
CA LYS A 45 -1.45 -18.73 -8.07
C LYS A 45 -2.91 -18.35 -7.88
N LYS A 46 -3.79 -19.03 -8.61
CA LYS A 46 -5.24 -18.94 -8.37
C LYS A 46 -5.54 -19.30 -6.91
N GLY A 47 -6.35 -18.50 -6.24
CA GLY A 47 -6.68 -18.63 -4.82
C GLY A 47 -5.69 -17.97 -3.86
N SER A 48 -4.58 -17.40 -4.34
CA SER A 48 -3.68 -16.63 -3.47
C SER A 48 -4.40 -15.40 -2.92
N LYS A 49 -4.19 -15.13 -1.63
CA LYS A 49 -4.69 -13.94 -0.95
C LYS A 49 -3.65 -12.83 -1.01
N ILE A 50 -3.98 -11.74 -1.69
CA ILE A 50 -3.20 -10.51 -1.71
C ILE A 50 -3.74 -9.58 -0.63
N GLU A 51 -2.86 -9.04 0.20
CA GLU A 51 -3.20 -8.06 1.22
C GLU A 51 -2.32 -6.81 1.04
N VAL A 52 -2.94 -5.64 1.04
CA VAL A 52 -2.24 -4.36 0.94
C VAL A 52 -2.55 -3.55 2.19
N GLU A 53 -1.51 -3.16 2.92
CA GLU A 53 -1.59 -2.27 4.07
C GLU A 53 -0.96 -0.93 3.72
N ALA A 54 -1.77 0.14 3.74
CA ALA A 54 -1.31 1.51 3.59
C ALA A 54 -1.28 2.19 4.96
N THR A 55 -0.14 2.79 5.30
CA THR A 55 0.05 3.59 6.51
C THR A 55 0.05 5.07 6.15
N CYS A 56 -0.93 5.81 6.64
CA CYS A 56 -0.96 7.26 6.67
C CYS A 56 -0.14 7.77 7.87
N ASN A 57 0.70 8.79 7.65
CA ASN A 57 1.52 9.37 8.72
C ASN A 57 0.71 10.08 9.82
N VAL A 58 -0.58 10.41 9.58
CA VAL A 58 -1.46 11.09 10.54
C VAL A 58 -2.57 10.16 11.06
N PHE A 59 -3.20 9.37 10.18
CA PHE A 59 -4.40 8.61 10.52
C PHE A 59 -4.16 7.12 10.80
N GLY A 60 -2.92 6.65 10.71
CA GLY A 60 -2.59 5.25 10.98
C GLY A 60 -2.80 4.36 9.76
N LYS A 61 -3.29 3.13 9.95
CA LYS A 61 -3.23 2.07 8.95
C LYS A 61 -4.59 1.71 8.37
N LEU A 62 -4.66 1.50 7.06
CA LEU A 62 -5.78 0.87 6.36
C LEU A 62 -5.27 -0.39 5.68
N LYS A 63 -6.05 -1.46 5.74
CA LYS A 63 -5.71 -2.76 5.18
C LYS A 63 -6.87 -3.29 4.37
N GLU A 64 -6.56 -3.71 3.14
CA GLU A 64 -7.53 -4.30 2.22
C GLU A 64 -6.97 -5.61 1.66
N SER A 65 -7.85 -6.53 1.28
CA SER A 65 -7.43 -7.81 0.74
C SER A 65 -8.30 -8.29 -0.42
N MET A 66 -7.70 -9.06 -1.31
CA MET A 66 -8.35 -9.65 -2.48
C MET A 66 -7.84 -11.09 -2.66
N VAL A 67 -8.70 -11.97 -3.16
CA VAL A 67 -8.34 -13.33 -3.56
C VAL A 67 -8.38 -13.42 -5.08
N LEU A 68 -7.33 -13.99 -5.67
CA LEU A 68 -7.20 -14.14 -7.13
C LEU A 68 -8.02 -15.32 -7.69
#